data_AF-A0A6P7SM89-F1
#
_entry.id   AF-A0A6P7SM89-F1
#
_cell.length_a   1.000
_cell.length_b   1.000
_cell.length_c   1.000
_cell.angle_alpha   90.00
_cell.angle_beta   90.00
_cell.angle_gamma   90.00
#
_symmetry.space_group_name_H-M   'P 1'
#
loop_
_entity.id
_entity.type
_entity.pdbx_description
1 polymer ?
#
loop_
_entity_poly.entity_id
_entity_poly.type
_entity_poly.pdbx_seq_one_letter_code
_entity_poly.pdbx_strand_id
1 'polypeptide(L)'
;MNLQHQDNEPDLCSRHERLLLLYIVRSFHTNFGRREILREIFQDIPHDPYSKNIIVRHVFIFGKTKNSTLESLIQNESNKYRDIIQEDFMESYTNVSLKTIMAWKWSVEFCGNADYVMVMNDELFVDQYKLVPYLHYQLLQSTRKDRFVACYRYEDSGDVKFFHEVKHVPQNILYKGKRYPRFCNGVGYVAHIFLINKLYIAALDNHVFMPDDAWNGLLSEKLNIELPYSNKFYEFYNPIQKFSSPDYESSVLMFAVTDKRSNRNHVEAIEEKLLTILANRSAKNQGEILYIEHNTDEISYIRVWLIIIAIILCFVLHKKRKYFRRFSIIYFKIWHLCNFF
;
A
#
# COMPACT_ATOMS: atom_id res chain seq x y z
N MET A 1 23.59 -9.99 -10.12
CA MET A 1 22.74 -11.19 -9.94
C MET A 1 22.05 -11.45 -11.27
N ASN A 2 22.36 -12.55 -11.98
CA ASN A 2 21.79 -12.83 -13.30
C ASN A 2 20.67 -13.87 -13.14
N LEU A 3 19.43 -13.40 -12.93
CA LEU A 3 18.26 -14.26 -12.74
C LEU A 3 17.59 -14.47 -14.11
N GLN A 4 17.55 -15.72 -14.59
CA GLN A 4 16.89 -16.11 -15.83
C GLN A 4 15.43 -16.48 -15.57
N HIS A 5 14.54 -16.10 -16.49
CA HIS A 5 13.10 -16.35 -16.39
C HIS A 5 12.72 -17.69 -17.04
N GLN A 6 11.82 -18.45 -16.37
CA GLN A 6 11.14 -19.61 -16.96
C GLN A 6 9.79 -19.19 -17.55
N ASP A 7 9.00 -18.41 -16.79
CA ASP A 7 7.81 -17.70 -17.26
C ASP A 7 7.99 -16.20 -16.94
N ASN A 8 7.68 -15.30 -17.87
CA ASN A 8 8.07 -13.87 -17.75
C ASN A 8 7.03 -12.81 -18.14
N GLU A 9 5.99 -13.17 -18.92
CA GLU A 9 4.92 -12.25 -19.35
C GLU A 9 5.37 -10.80 -19.69
N PRO A 10 6.36 -10.62 -20.59
CA PRO A 10 7.03 -9.33 -20.78
C PRO A 10 6.12 -8.22 -21.32
N ASP A 11 5.01 -8.60 -21.97
CA ASP A 11 4.08 -7.68 -22.61
C ASP A 11 2.86 -7.32 -21.74
N LEU A 12 2.82 -7.73 -20.47
CA LEU A 12 1.65 -7.52 -19.61
C LEU A 12 1.29 -6.03 -19.45
N CYS A 13 2.31 -5.19 -19.28
CA CYS A 13 2.16 -3.75 -19.06
C CYS A 13 2.40 -2.90 -20.31
N SER A 14 3.04 -3.44 -21.36
CA SER A 14 3.35 -2.70 -22.60
C SER A 14 2.12 -2.32 -23.43
N ARG A 15 0.97 -2.96 -23.15
CA ARG A 15 -0.31 -2.73 -23.85
C ARG A 15 -0.99 -1.41 -23.49
N HIS A 16 -0.49 -0.70 -22.47
CA HIS A 16 -1.07 0.54 -21.98
C HIS A 16 0.00 1.61 -21.88
N GLU A 17 -0.34 2.87 -22.18
CA GLU A 17 0.60 3.98 -22.02
C GLU A 17 0.94 4.20 -20.54
N ARG A 18 -0.04 4.00 -19.65
CA ARG A 18 0.08 4.24 -18.22
C ARG A 18 -0.79 3.28 -17.43
N LEU A 19 -0.26 2.77 -16.33
CA LEU A 19 -0.99 1.98 -15.34
C LEU A 19 -1.00 2.73 -14.01
N LEU A 20 -2.12 2.74 -13.29
CA LEU A 20 -2.10 3.32 -11.96
C LEU A 20 -1.39 2.40 -10.97
N LEU A 21 -1.71 1.10 -11.04
CA LEU A 21 -1.30 0.13 -10.04
C LEU A 21 -0.90 -1.20 -10.66
N LEU A 22 0.28 -1.67 -10.29
CA LEU A 22 0.73 -3.05 -10.46
C LEU A 22 0.69 -3.76 -9.10
N TYR A 23 -0.05 -4.87 -9.00
CA TYR A 23 0.14 -5.84 -7.93
C TYR A 23 1.24 -6.81 -8.29
N ILE A 24 2.23 -6.94 -7.42
CA ILE A 24 3.22 -8.01 -7.50
C ILE A 24 3.13 -8.88 -6.26
N VAL A 25 2.51 -10.05 -6.45
CA VAL A 25 2.09 -10.94 -5.37
C VAL A 25 3.13 -12.04 -5.21
N ARG A 26 3.84 -12.01 -4.10
CA ARG A 26 4.75 -13.06 -3.64
C ARG A 26 3.92 -14.22 -3.13
N SER A 27 3.68 -15.19 -4.01
CA SER A 27 2.88 -16.39 -3.70
C SER A 27 3.80 -17.61 -3.51
N PHE A 28 3.20 -18.78 -3.31
CA PHE A 28 3.87 -20.07 -3.36
C PHE A 28 3.30 -20.90 -4.51
N HIS A 29 4.14 -21.69 -5.16
CA HIS A 29 3.74 -22.57 -6.26
C HIS A 29 2.57 -23.52 -5.92
N THR A 30 2.33 -23.83 -4.64
CA THR A 30 1.18 -24.65 -4.17
C THR A 30 -0.14 -23.90 -4.03
N ASN A 31 -0.13 -22.56 -3.99
CA ASN A 31 -1.28 -21.75 -3.56
C ASN A 31 -2.21 -21.36 -4.73
N PHE A 32 -2.66 -22.35 -5.51
CA PHE A 32 -3.55 -22.12 -6.66
C PHE A 32 -4.88 -21.44 -6.25
N GLY A 33 -5.52 -21.92 -5.18
CA GLY A 33 -6.80 -21.38 -4.70
C GLY A 33 -6.70 -19.89 -4.32
N ARG A 34 -5.65 -19.50 -3.58
CA ARG A 34 -5.39 -18.09 -3.24
C ARG A 34 -5.19 -17.23 -4.48
N ARG A 35 -4.43 -17.71 -5.47
CA ARG A 35 -4.24 -16.97 -6.72
C ARG A 35 -5.56 -16.77 -7.45
N GLU A 36 -6.42 -17.78 -7.48
CA GLU A 36 -7.75 -17.65 -8.10
C GLU A 36 -8.60 -16.57 -7.41
N ILE A 37 -8.67 -16.60 -6.09
CA ILE A 37 -9.43 -15.59 -5.32
C ILE A 37 -8.84 -14.18 -5.51
N LEU A 38 -7.51 -14.05 -5.49
CA LEU A 38 -6.84 -12.77 -5.72
C LEU A 38 -7.07 -12.23 -7.13
N ARG A 39 -7.17 -13.08 -8.16
CA ARG A 39 -7.55 -12.64 -9.52
C ARG A 39 -8.93 -11.99 -9.53
N GLU A 40 -9.90 -12.57 -8.83
CA GLU A 40 -11.24 -11.99 -8.70
C GLU A 40 -11.17 -10.61 -8.02
N ILE A 41 -10.42 -10.52 -6.92
CA ILE A 41 -10.24 -9.26 -6.17
C ILE A 41 -9.59 -8.18 -7.05
N PHE A 42 -8.55 -8.50 -7.81
CA PHE A 42 -7.85 -7.52 -8.64
C PHE A 42 -8.66 -7.08 -9.86
N GLN A 43 -9.68 -7.85 -10.26
CA GLN A 43 -10.60 -7.51 -11.34
C GLN A 43 -11.81 -6.70 -10.86
N ASP A 44 -12.15 -6.75 -9.58
CA ASP A 44 -13.25 -6.00 -8.96
C ASP A 44 -12.87 -4.54 -8.69
N ILE A 45 -12.59 -3.79 -9.77
CA ILE A 45 -12.28 -2.37 -9.73
C ILE A 45 -13.58 -1.56 -9.69
N PRO A 46 -13.71 -0.56 -8.79
CA PRO A 46 -14.89 0.29 -8.76
C PRO A 46 -15.16 1.00 -10.10
N HIS A 47 -16.43 1.11 -10.47
CA HIS A 47 -16.88 1.82 -11.68
C HIS A 47 -17.22 3.31 -11.44
N ASP A 48 -16.67 3.91 -10.38
CA ASP A 48 -16.93 5.31 -10.03
C ASP A 48 -16.19 6.30 -10.98
N PRO A 49 -16.55 7.60 -11.00
CA PRO A 49 -15.93 8.59 -11.89
C PRO A 49 -14.42 8.76 -11.71
N TYR A 50 -13.90 8.57 -10.51
CA TYR A 50 -12.47 8.62 -10.21
C TYR A 50 -11.76 7.36 -10.66
N SER A 51 -12.48 6.25 -10.79
CA SER A 51 -11.94 4.95 -11.18
C SER A 51 -12.09 4.63 -12.68
N LYS A 52 -12.76 5.51 -13.42
CA LYS A 52 -12.93 5.43 -14.86
C LYS A 52 -11.57 5.51 -15.58
N ASN A 53 -11.31 4.55 -16.46
CA ASN A 53 -10.07 4.40 -17.24
C ASN A 53 -8.80 4.11 -16.42
N ILE A 54 -8.93 3.73 -15.15
CA ILE A 54 -7.79 3.24 -14.38
C ILE A 54 -7.41 1.85 -14.90
N ILE A 55 -6.12 1.68 -15.21
CA ILE A 55 -5.56 0.38 -15.53
C ILE A 55 -4.84 -0.16 -14.31
N VAL A 56 -5.30 -1.32 -13.87
CA VAL A 56 -4.65 -2.15 -12.85
C VAL A 56 -4.16 -3.44 -13.51
N ARG A 57 -2.99 -3.91 -13.11
CA ARG A 57 -2.45 -5.22 -13.49
C ARG A 57 -1.95 -5.96 -12.27
N HIS A 58 -1.83 -7.27 -12.39
CA HIS A 58 -1.30 -8.12 -11.33
C HIS A 58 -0.42 -9.23 -11.93
N VAL A 59 0.55 -9.67 -11.14
CA VAL A 59 1.30 -10.90 -11.38
C VAL A 59 1.55 -11.64 -10.08
N PHE A 60 1.65 -12.96 -10.17
CA PHE A 60 2.09 -13.84 -9.10
C PHE A 60 3.53 -14.27 -9.35
N ILE A 61 4.37 -14.17 -8.32
CA ILE A 61 5.79 -14.48 -8.43
C ILE A 61 6.22 -15.52 -7.41
N PHE A 62 7.04 -16.47 -7.85
CA PHE A 62 7.66 -17.49 -7.01
C PHE A 62 8.84 -18.16 -7.73
N GLY A 63 9.66 -18.88 -6.96
CA GLY A 63 10.75 -19.70 -7.51
C GLY A 63 10.25 -21.06 -8.01
N LYS A 64 11.18 -21.83 -8.58
CA LYS A 64 10.92 -23.21 -9.06
C LYS A 64 10.75 -24.20 -7.92
N THR A 65 10.10 -25.31 -8.23
CA THR A 65 10.02 -26.50 -7.40
C THR A 65 10.70 -27.71 -8.06
N LYS A 66 11.12 -28.68 -7.24
CA LYS A 66 11.67 -29.96 -7.75
C LYS A 66 10.57 -30.92 -8.20
N ASN A 67 9.32 -30.61 -7.89
CA ASN A 67 8.19 -31.47 -8.21
C ASN A 67 7.73 -31.21 -9.66
N SER A 68 8.10 -32.11 -10.57
CA SER A 68 7.77 -32.02 -12.00
C SER A 68 6.27 -32.01 -12.29
N THR A 69 5.47 -32.75 -11.52
CA THR A 69 4.00 -32.70 -11.62
C THR A 69 3.48 -31.31 -11.27
N LEU A 70 4.02 -30.70 -10.22
CA LEU A 70 3.62 -29.36 -9.80
C LEU A 70 4.06 -28.29 -10.81
N GLU A 71 5.28 -28.39 -11.36
CA GLU A 71 5.71 -27.52 -12.47
C GLU A 71 4.78 -27.63 -13.69
N SER A 72 4.29 -28.83 -14.02
CA SER A 72 3.34 -29.02 -15.12
C SER A 72 1.99 -28.33 -14.86
N LEU A 73 1.52 -28.36 -13.60
CA LEU A 73 0.30 -27.65 -13.19
C LEU A 73 0.49 -26.13 -13.21
N ILE A 74 1.64 -25.63 -12.78
CA ILE A 74 2.00 -24.21 -12.86
C ILE A 74 2.04 -23.76 -14.31
N GLN A 75 2.64 -24.54 -15.22
CA GLN A 75 2.67 -24.18 -16.63
C GLN A 75 1.27 -24.10 -17.23
N ASN A 76 0.37 -25.01 -16.85
CA ASN A 76 -1.03 -24.95 -17.28
C ASN A 76 -1.74 -23.70 -16.75
N GLU A 77 -1.50 -23.32 -15.49
CA GLU A 77 -2.02 -22.09 -14.91
C GLU A 77 -1.45 -20.85 -15.63
N SER A 78 -0.13 -20.79 -15.83
CA SER A 78 0.57 -19.73 -16.56
C SER A 78 -0.01 -19.57 -17.98
N ASN A 79 -0.17 -20.68 -18.71
CA ASN A 79 -0.75 -20.68 -20.05
C ASN A 79 -2.19 -20.18 -20.08
N LYS A 80 -2.98 -20.45 -19.02
CA LYS A 80 -4.38 -20.05 -18.91
C LYS A 80 -4.54 -18.57 -18.57
N TYR A 81 -3.83 -18.09 -17.56
CA TYR A 81 -4.07 -16.77 -16.97
C TYR A 81 -3.05 -15.70 -17.39
N ARG A 82 -1.85 -16.10 -17.86
CA ARG A 82 -0.80 -15.21 -18.36
C ARG A 82 -0.37 -14.17 -17.31
N ASP A 83 -0.28 -14.58 -16.06
CA ASP A 83 0.00 -13.73 -14.90
C ASP A 83 1.02 -14.32 -13.92
N ILE A 84 1.80 -15.32 -14.34
CA ILE A 84 2.82 -15.97 -13.51
C ILE A 84 4.21 -15.57 -13.99
N ILE A 85 5.04 -15.09 -13.06
CA ILE A 85 6.48 -14.91 -13.27
C ILE A 85 7.20 -15.94 -12.41
N GLN A 86 8.04 -16.75 -13.05
CA GLN A 86 8.85 -17.75 -12.37
C GLN A 86 10.32 -17.58 -12.77
N GLU A 87 11.20 -17.44 -11.78
CA GLU A 87 12.65 -17.31 -12.00
C GLU A 87 13.40 -18.59 -11.57
N ASP A 88 14.60 -18.77 -12.12
CA ASP A 88 15.47 -19.92 -11.89
C ASP A 88 16.21 -19.91 -10.55
N PHE A 89 15.44 -19.89 -9.46
CA PHE A 89 15.91 -20.22 -8.13
C PHE A 89 14.91 -21.14 -7.43
N MET A 90 15.41 -22.01 -6.55
CA MET A 90 14.56 -22.90 -5.76
C MET A 90 13.74 -22.11 -4.75
N GLU A 91 12.43 -22.31 -4.74
CA GLU A 91 11.54 -21.74 -3.73
C GLU A 91 11.91 -22.26 -2.34
N SER A 92 12.26 -21.35 -1.43
CA SER A 92 12.63 -21.68 -0.06
C SER A 92 12.60 -20.46 0.85
N TYR A 93 12.49 -20.71 2.16
CA TYR A 93 12.56 -19.65 3.17
C TYR A 93 13.88 -18.87 3.12
N THR A 94 14.99 -19.53 2.78
CA THR A 94 16.30 -18.86 2.65
C THR A 94 16.41 -18.01 1.38
N ASN A 95 15.50 -18.16 0.43
CA ASN A 95 15.49 -17.43 -0.84
C ASN A 95 14.39 -16.37 -0.89
N VAL A 96 13.70 -16.09 0.22
CA VAL A 96 12.62 -15.09 0.27
C VAL A 96 13.09 -13.67 -0.10
N SER A 97 14.35 -13.33 0.22
CA SER A 97 14.96 -12.07 -0.23
C SER A 97 15.13 -12.04 -1.75
N LEU A 98 15.51 -13.17 -2.39
CA LEU A 98 15.60 -13.25 -3.85
C LEU A 98 14.23 -13.02 -4.50
N LYS A 99 13.16 -13.60 -3.94
CA LYS A 99 11.79 -13.35 -4.40
C LYS A 99 11.40 -11.87 -4.32
N THR A 100 11.88 -11.15 -3.31
CA THR A 100 11.64 -9.71 -3.17
C THR A 100 12.42 -8.89 -4.20
N ILE A 101 13.69 -9.24 -4.44
CA ILE A 101 14.51 -8.60 -5.48
C ILE A 101 13.91 -8.88 -6.86
N MET A 102 13.44 -10.11 -7.11
CA MET A 102 12.69 -10.50 -8.30
C MET A 102 11.45 -9.61 -8.48
N ALA A 103 10.68 -9.37 -7.42
CA ALA A 103 9.52 -8.47 -7.46
C ALA A 103 9.90 -7.08 -7.95
N TRP A 104 10.95 -6.49 -7.37
CA TRP A 104 11.38 -5.14 -7.74
C TRP A 104 11.95 -5.08 -9.15
N LYS A 105 12.82 -6.04 -9.50
CA LYS A 105 13.41 -6.18 -10.84
C LYS A 105 12.31 -6.22 -11.89
N TRP A 106 11.39 -7.18 -11.78
CA TRP A 106 10.35 -7.40 -12.79
C TRP A 106 9.43 -6.18 -12.92
N SER A 107 9.05 -5.58 -11.78
CA SER A 107 8.21 -4.36 -11.79
C SER A 107 8.84 -3.23 -12.60
N VAL A 108 10.15 -3.00 -12.43
CA VAL A 108 10.86 -1.90 -13.09
C VAL A 108 11.16 -2.23 -14.55
N GLU A 109 11.54 -3.46 -14.84
CA GLU A 109 11.95 -3.90 -16.17
C GLU A 109 10.76 -4.01 -17.14
N PHE A 110 9.63 -4.56 -16.69
CA PHE A 110 8.49 -4.86 -17.57
C PHE A 110 7.28 -3.95 -17.35
N CYS A 111 7.20 -3.25 -16.22
CA CYS A 111 6.06 -2.39 -15.86
C CYS A 111 6.49 -1.00 -15.36
N GLY A 112 7.58 -0.46 -15.91
CA GLY A 112 8.08 0.89 -15.57
C GLY A 112 7.10 2.04 -15.86
N ASN A 113 6.03 1.78 -16.61
CA ASN A 113 4.92 2.69 -16.90
C ASN A 113 3.79 2.67 -15.84
N ALA A 114 3.93 1.88 -14.77
CA ALA A 114 3.03 1.94 -13.62
C ALA A 114 3.36 3.15 -12.71
N ASP A 115 2.35 3.83 -12.16
CA ASP A 115 2.58 4.87 -11.15
C ASP A 115 2.96 4.25 -9.80
N TYR A 116 2.17 3.26 -9.36
CA TYR A 116 2.34 2.57 -8.09
C TYR A 116 2.52 1.07 -8.27
N VAL A 117 3.29 0.48 -7.37
CA VAL A 117 3.44 -0.97 -7.22
C VAL A 117 3.03 -1.34 -5.80
N MET A 118 2.14 -2.32 -5.68
CA MET A 118 1.85 -3.00 -4.43
C MET A 118 2.60 -4.32 -4.40
N VAL A 119 3.67 -4.37 -3.60
CA VAL A 119 4.39 -5.62 -3.32
C VAL A 119 3.72 -6.24 -2.10
N MET A 120 3.22 -7.47 -2.24
CA MET A 120 2.44 -8.12 -1.19
C MET A 120 2.64 -9.63 -1.18
N ASN A 121 2.28 -10.28 -0.07
CA ASN A 121 2.12 -11.73 0.00
C ASN A 121 0.71 -12.13 -0.44
N ASP A 122 0.52 -13.42 -0.75
CA ASP A 122 -0.80 -13.96 -1.10
C ASP A 122 -1.77 -14.11 0.08
N GLU A 123 -1.36 -13.74 1.30
CA GLU A 123 -2.20 -13.69 2.51
C GLU A 123 -2.83 -12.31 2.76
N LEU A 124 -2.54 -11.32 1.91
CA LEU A 124 -3.05 -9.97 2.08
C LEU A 124 -4.26 -9.76 1.16
N PHE A 125 -5.44 -9.60 1.75
CA PHE A 125 -6.64 -9.19 1.07
C PHE A 125 -6.70 -7.66 0.98
N VAL A 126 -7.07 -7.12 -0.18
CA VAL A 126 -7.06 -5.68 -0.49
C VAL A 126 -8.43 -5.21 -0.92
N ASP A 127 -8.93 -4.15 -0.29
CA ASP A 127 -10.15 -3.48 -0.71
C ASP A 127 -9.87 -2.49 -1.87
N GLN A 128 -10.19 -2.92 -3.10
CA GLN A 128 -10.03 -2.10 -4.31
C GLN A 128 -10.83 -0.80 -4.27
N TYR A 129 -12.02 -0.83 -3.67
CA TYR A 129 -12.94 0.32 -3.61
C TYR A 129 -12.38 1.46 -2.76
N LYS A 130 -11.41 1.16 -1.90
CA LYS A 130 -10.67 2.16 -1.11
C LYS A 130 -9.31 2.47 -1.71
N LEU A 131 -8.54 1.46 -2.11
CA LEU A 131 -7.18 1.65 -2.56
C LEU A 131 -7.09 2.44 -3.87
N VAL A 132 -7.90 2.08 -4.88
CA VAL A 132 -7.79 2.68 -6.21
C VAL A 132 -8.11 4.18 -6.20
N PRO A 133 -9.25 4.64 -5.65
CA PRO A 133 -9.52 6.07 -5.53
C PRO A 133 -8.47 6.81 -4.68
N TYR A 134 -7.98 6.18 -3.61
CA TYR A 134 -6.94 6.78 -2.77
C TYR A 134 -5.63 7.00 -3.54
N LEU A 135 -5.18 6.03 -4.32
CA LEU A 135 -3.96 6.16 -5.13
C LEU A 135 -4.11 7.20 -6.24
N HIS A 136 -5.27 7.24 -6.89
CA HIS A 136 -5.54 8.27 -7.89
C HIS A 136 -5.52 9.67 -7.26
N TYR A 137 -6.15 9.85 -6.10
CA TYR A 137 -6.08 11.12 -5.35
C TYR A 137 -4.64 11.47 -4.95
N GLN A 138 -3.88 10.52 -4.42
CA GLN A 138 -2.48 10.72 -4.03
C GLN A 138 -1.59 11.16 -5.20
N LEU A 139 -1.89 10.68 -6.41
CA LEU A 139 -1.19 11.03 -7.63
C LEU A 139 -1.45 12.48 -8.06
N LEU A 140 -2.66 12.97 -7.84
CA LEU A 140 -3.04 14.35 -8.14
C LEU A 140 -2.42 15.35 -7.15
N GLN A 141 -2.26 14.94 -5.88
CA GLN A 141 -1.81 15.84 -4.82
C GLN A 141 -0.30 15.89 -4.60
N SER A 142 0.43 14.85 -4.99
CA SER A 142 1.85 14.73 -4.67
C SER A 142 2.69 14.62 -5.92
N THR A 143 3.65 15.55 -6.06
CA THR A 143 4.70 15.46 -7.07
C THR A 143 5.87 14.56 -6.63
N ARG A 144 5.89 14.12 -5.35
CA ARG A 144 6.96 13.28 -4.81
C ARG A 144 6.79 11.83 -5.27
N LYS A 145 7.76 11.35 -6.05
CA LYS A 145 7.78 10.02 -6.66
C LYS A 145 8.63 8.99 -5.91
N ASP A 146 9.47 9.40 -4.96
CA ASP A 146 10.35 8.49 -4.21
C ASP A 146 9.83 8.23 -2.80
N ARG A 147 8.62 7.66 -2.72
CA ARG A 147 7.93 7.42 -1.46
C ARG A 147 7.15 6.12 -1.42
N PHE A 148 7.06 5.56 -0.22
CA PHE A 148 5.99 4.65 0.13
C PHE A 148 4.69 5.45 0.29
N VAL A 149 3.59 4.81 -0.03
CA VAL A 149 2.23 5.36 0.11
C VAL A 149 1.54 4.74 1.31
N ALA A 150 1.66 3.42 1.48
CA ALA A 150 1.08 2.72 2.62
C ALA A 150 1.99 1.55 3.02
N CYS A 151 2.23 1.41 4.32
CA CYS A 151 2.77 0.17 4.87
C CYS A 151 2.47 0.01 6.36
N TYR A 152 2.44 -1.23 6.84
CA TYR A 152 2.50 -1.51 8.27
C TYR A 152 3.95 -1.40 8.74
N ARG A 153 4.29 -0.32 9.43
CA ARG A 153 5.64 -0.03 9.91
C ARG A 153 5.88 -0.68 11.26
N TYR A 154 6.93 -1.49 11.35
CA TYR A 154 7.49 -1.94 12.63
C TYR A 154 8.43 -0.88 13.19
N GLU A 155 8.21 -0.50 14.46
CA GLU A 155 9.03 0.48 15.18
C GLU A 155 10.26 -0.15 15.86
N ASP A 156 10.12 -1.38 16.35
CA ASP A 156 11.20 -2.15 16.97
C ASP A 156 10.98 -3.62 16.60
N SER A 157 11.93 -4.19 15.85
CA SER A 157 11.80 -5.51 15.25
C SER A 157 12.10 -6.68 16.19
N GLY A 158 12.48 -6.41 17.43
CA GLY A 158 13.01 -7.43 18.34
C GLY A 158 14.46 -7.83 18.02
N ASP A 159 15.03 -8.67 18.89
CA ASP A 159 16.44 -9.08 18.87
C ASP A 159 16.73 -9.94 17.62
N VAL A 160 17.78 -9.57 16.88
CA VAL A 160 18.23 -10.24 15.64
C VAL A 160 18.59 -11.71 15.92
N LYS A 161 18.89 -12.07 17.18
CA LYS A 161 19.27 -13.43 17.64
C LYS A 161 18.39 -14.56 17.13
N PHE A 162 17.06 -14.38 17.03
CA PHE A 162 16.17 -15.44 16.54
C PHE A 162 16.54 -15.91 15.12
N PHE A 163 17.01 -14.99 14.26
CA PHE A 163 17.44 -15.33 12.90
C PHE A 163 18.86 -15.88 12.81
N HIS A 164 19.73 -15.58 13.79
CA HIS A 164 21.09 -16.15 13.84
C HIS A 164 21.10 -17.65 14.15
N GLU A 165 19.99 -18.18 14.70
CA GLU A 165 19.81 -19.59 15.00
C GLU A 165 19.37 -20.44 13.80
N VAL A 166 19.12 -19.82 12.63
CA VAL A 166 18.85 -20.54 11.37
C VAL A 166 20.14 -21.23 10.93
N LYS A 167 20.32 -22.49 11.37
CA LYS A 167 21.57 -23.29 11.28
C LYS A 167 22.14 -23.51 9.87
N HIS A 168 21.45 -23.04 8.82
CA HIS A 168 21.79 -23.29 7.42
C HIS A 168 22.27 -22.06 6.65
N VAL A 169 22.37 -20.89 7.30
CA VAL A 169 22.87 -19.67 6.66
C VAL A 169 24.33 -19.40 7.06
N PRO A 170 25.24 -19.18 6.10
CA PRO A 170 26.62 -18.81 6.40
C PRO A 170 26.70 -17.54 7.27
N GLN A 171 27.43 -17.60 8.38
CA GLN A 171 27.51 -16.49 9.35
C GLN A 171 28.13 -15.21 8.76
N ASN A 172 28.96 -15.33 7.72
CA ASN A 172 29.61 -14.20 7.07
C ASN A 172 28.65 -13.33 6.25
N ILE A 173 27.51 -13.87 5.83
CA ILE A 173 26.49 -13.13 5.08
C ILE A 173 25.35 -12.62 5.97
N LEU A 174 25.29 -13.02 7.25
CA LEU A 174 24.24 -12.55 8.16
C LEU A 174 24.36 -11.06 8.46
N TYR A 175 23.20 -10.42 8.65
CA TYR A 175 23.14 -9.06 9.16
C TYR A 175 23.79 -8.97 10.54
N LYS A 176 24.75 -8.05 10.68
CA LYS A 176 25.57 -7.90 11.90
C LYS A 176 25.07 -6.81 12.85
N GLY A 177 24.00 -6.10 12.49
CA GLY A 177 23.42 -5.08 13.36
C GLY A 177 22.75 -5.70 14.58
N LYS A 178 22.71 -4.95 15.69
CA LYS A 178 22.08 -5.41 16.94
C LYS A 178 20.56 -5.46 16.86
N ARG A 179 19.97 -4.65 15.98
CA ARG A 179 18.53 -4.55 15.70
C ARG A 179 18.34 -4.30 14.21
N TYR A 180 17.22 -4.76 13.66
CA TYR A 180 16.82 -4.32 12.33
C TYR A 180 16.33 -2.87 12.41
N PRO A 181 16.52 -2.08 11.34
CA PRO A 181 15.92 -0.75 11.27
C PRO A 181 14.40 -0.84 11.22
N ARG A 182 13.72 0.31 11.30
CA ARG A 182 12.28 0.35 11.01
C ARG A 182 12.06 -0.16 9.59
N PHE A 183 11.03 -0.98 9.40
CA PHE A 183 10.70 -1.55 8.10
C PHE A 183 9.19 -1.71 7.92
N CYS A 184 8.78 -1.80 6.66
CA CYS A 184 7.43 -2.17 6.27
C CYS A 184 7.28 -3.70 6.33
N ASN A 185 6.26 -4.18 7.04
CA ASN A 185 5.93 -5.59 7.18
C ASN A 185 5.79 -6.28 5.82
N GLY A 186 6.30 -7.51 5.71
CA GLY A 186 6.32 -8.31 4.49
C GLY A 186 4.94 -8.72 3.95
N VAL A 187 3.86 -8.61 4.74
CA VAL A 187 2.51 -8.87 4.21
C VAL A 187 2.18 -7.98 3.01
N GLY A 188 2.67 -6.74 3.01
CA GLY A 188 2.67 -5.90 1.82
C GLY A 188 2.71 -4.39 2.07
N TYR A 189 3.13 -3.67 1.04
CA TYR A 189 3.22 -2.22 1.01
C TYR A 189 2.93 -1.69 -0.39
N VAL A 190 2.56 -0.42 -0.46
CA VAL A 190 2.38 0.33 -1.70
C VAL A 190 3.47 1.38 -1.80
N ALA A 191 4.14 1.44 -2.94
CA ALA A 191 5.17 2.44 -3.23
C ALA A 191 5.05 2.92 -4.68
N HIS A 192 5.53 4.13 -4.92
CA HIS A 192 5.64 4.65 -6.28
C HIS A 192 6.77 3.91 -7.04
N ILE A 193 6.62 3.67 -8.36
CA ILE A 193 7.56 2.84 -9.16
C ILE A 193 9.02 3.34 -9.07
N PHE A 194 9.22 4.65 -8.97
CA PHE A 194 10.54 5.27 -8.80
C PHE A 194 11.22 4.83 -7.50
N LEU A 195 10.47 4.66 -6.41
CA LEU A 195 11.03 4.10 -5.18
C LEU A 195 11.37 2.62 -5.35
N ILE A 196 10.51 1.84 -6.01
CA ILE A 196 10.81 0.42 -6.31
C ILE A 196 12.13 0.30 -7.08
N ASN A 197 12.36 1.17 -8.08
CA ASN A 197 13.63 1.21 -8.81
C ASN A 197 14.83 1.55 -7.91
N LYS A 198 14.70 2.56 -7.03
CA LYS A 198 15.77 2.89 -6.06
C LYS A 198 16.08 1.70 -5.13
N LEU A 199 15.05 1.02 -4.64
CA LEU A 199 15.20 -0.18 -3.80
C LEU A 199 15.89 -1.31 -4.57
N TYR A 200 15.47 -1.58 -5.81
CA TYR A 200 16.10 -2.57 -6.67
C TYR A 200 17.59 -2.30 -6.87
N ILE A 201 17.96 -1.07 -7.28
CA ILE A 201 19.36 -0.70 -7.51
C ILE A 201 20.17 -0.86 -6.21
N ALA A 202 19.66 -0.37 -5.08
CA ALA A 202 20.35 -0.49 -3.79
C ALA A 202 20.44 -1.94 -3.29
N ALA A 203 19.52 -2.81 -3.71
CA ALA A 203 19.54 -4.24 -3.42
C ALA A 203 20.67 -4.98 -4.14
N LEU A 204 21.08 -4.53 -5.33
CA LEU A 204 22.14 -5.18 -6.11
C LEU A 204 23.51 -5.14 -5.41
N ASP A 205 23.74 -4.11 -4.59
CA ASP A 205 24.97 -3.96 -3.80
C ASP A 205 24.86 -4.59 -2.39
N ASN A 206 23.69 -5.10 -2.01
CA ASN A 206 23.45 -5.66 -0.69
C ASN A 206 23.46 -7.19 -0.71
N HIS A 207 24.48 -7.79 -0.12
CA HIS A 207 24.66 -9.25 -0.08
C HIS A 207 24.31 -9.84 1.30
N VAL A 208 23.66 -9.04 2.16
CA VAL A 208 23.36 -9.43 3.54
C VAL A 208 22.08 -10.26 3.60
N PHE A 209 22.17 -11.42 4.24
CA PHE A 209 21.02 -12.24 4.60
C PHE A 209 20.34 -11.69 5.86
N MET A 210 19.04 -11.45 5.72
CA MET A 210 18.11 -11.01 6.78
C MET A 210 16.68 -11.29 6.29
N PRO A 211 15.66 -11.21 7.17
CA PRO A 211 14.27 -11.32 6.75
C PRO A 211 13.99 -10.35 5.60
N ASP A 212 13.26 -10.78 4.58
CA ASP A 212 12.88 -9.97 3.43
C ASP A 212 12.15 -8.69 3.83
N ASP A 213 11.28 -8.76 4.84
CA ASP A 213 10.60 -7.59 5.41
C ASP A 213 11.59 -6.51 5.85
N ALA A 214 12.73 -6.93 6.41
CA ALA A 214 13.72 -6.00 6.94
C ALA A 214 14.58 -5.36 5.84
N TRP A 215 14.65 -5.95 4.64
CA TRP A 215 15.41 -5.39 3.52
C TRP A 215 14.88 -4.01 3.13
N ASN A 216 13.56 -3.85 3.03
CA ASN A 216 12.99 -2.57 2.63
C ASN A 216 13.32 -1.47 3.65
N GLY A 217 13.41 -1.79 4.95
CA GLY A 217 13.83 -0.84 5.97
C GLY A 217 15.30 -0.46 5.87
N LEU A 218 16.19 -1.45 5.74
CA LEU A 218 17.63 -1.22 5.63
C LEU A 218 17.98 -0.40 4.39
N LEU A 219 17.38 -0.72 3.25
CA LEU A 219 17.60 0.02 2.02
C LEU A 219 16.99 1.43 2.11
N SER A 220 15.84 1.58 2.77
CA SER A 220 15.23 2.91 2.99
C SER A 220 16.10 3.80 3.86
N GLU A 221 16.71 3.27 4.92
CA GLU A 221 17.66 4.03 5.76
C GLU A 221 18.87 4.49 4.94
N LYS A 222 19.48 3.59 4.17
CA LYS A 222 20.62 3.92 3.27
C LYS A 222 20.25 5.01 2.25
N LEU A 223 19.03 4.99 1.74
CA LEU A 223 18.53 5.90 0.73
C LEU A 223 17.87 7.16 1.32
N ASN A 224 17.83 7.32 2.64
CA ASN A 224 17.12 8.38 3.35
C ASN A 224 15.63 8.51 2.93
N ILE A 225 14.94 7.36 2.82
CA ILE A 225 13.53 7.26 2.50
C ILE A 225 12.71 7.12 3.77
N GLU A 226 11.64 7.91 3.88
CA GLU A 226 10.71 7.86 4.99
C GLU A 226 9.70 6.72 4.82
N LEU A 227 9.47 5.97 5.90
CA LEU A 227 8.44 4.93 5.96
C LEU A 227 7.16 5.50 6.58
N PRO A 228 6.00 5.44 5.91
CA PRO A 228 4.73 5.89 6.48
C PRO A 228 4.28 4.98 7.61
N TYR A 229 3.48 5.52 8.53
CA TYR A 229 2.83 4.73 9.60
C TYR A 229 1.35 4.52 9.24
N SER A 230 1.07 3.47 8.47
CA SER A 230 -0.29 3.15 7.98
C SER A 230 -0.93 1.97 8.75
N ASN A 231 -0.38 1.62 9.91
CA ASN A 231 -0.69 0.38 10.64
C ASN A 231 -2.19 0.20 10.93
N LYS A 232 -2.91 1.30 11.19
CA LYS A 232 -4.35 1.27 11.48
C LYS A 232 -5.22 0.72 10.33
N PHE A 233 -4.68 0.66 9.12
CA PHE A 233 -5.38 0.17 7.93
C PHE A 233 -5.13 -1.33 7.67
N TYR A 234 -4.27 -1.97 8.45
CA TYR A 234 -3.98 -3.40 8.32
C TYR A 234 -4.58 -4.16 9.51
N GLU A 235 -5.54 -5.04 9.22
CA GLU A 235 -6.17 -5.89 10.21
C GLU A 235 -5.57 -7.30 10.16
N PHE A 236 -4.94 -7.72 11.25
CA PHE A 236 -4.25 -9.01 11.35
C PHE A 236 -5.02 -10.08 12.12
N TYR A 237 -6.05 -9.71 12.87
CA TYR A 237 -6.65 -10.60 13.85
C TYR A 237 -8.09 -10.95 13.51
N ASN A 238 -8.91 -9.95 13.17
CA ASN A 238 -10.35 -10.15 12.96
C ASN A 238 -10.82 -9.48 11.67
N PRO A 239 -10.33 -9.89 10.48
CA PRO A 239 -10.62 -9.22 9.22
C PRO A 239 -12.12 -9.19 8.91
N ILE A 240 -12.84 -10.30 9.09
CA ILE A 240 -14.31 -10.35 8.88
C ILE A 240 -15.05 -9.34 9.75
N GLN A 241 -14.70 -9.28 11.04
CA GLN A 241 -15.33 -8.36 11.97
C GLN A 241 -15.04 -6.91 11.59
N LYS A 242 -13.78 -6.60 11.25
CA LYS A 242 -13.37 -5.25 10.88
C LYS A 242 -14.07 -4.78 9.61
N PHE A 243 -14.10 -5.61 8.56
CA PHE A 243 -14.78 -5.30 7.30
C PHE A 243 -16.31 -5.22 7.43
N SER A 244 -16.89 -5.83 8.48
CA SER A 244 -18.32 -5.73 8.79
C SER A 244 -18.68 -4.57 9.72
N SER A 245 -17.70 -3.84 10.26
CA SER A 245 -17.91 -2.79 11.26
C SER A 245 -18.10 -1.39 10.64
N PRO A 246 -18.66 -0.41 11.39
CA PRO A 246 -18.69 1.00 10.97
C PRO A 246 -17.30 1.62 10.79
N ASP A 247 -16.27 1.09 11.47
CA ASP A 247 -14.89 1.55 11.29
C ASP A 247 -14.40 1.36 9.85
N TYR A 248 -14.90 0.33 9.16
CA TYR A 248 -14.58 0.13 7.74
C TYR A 248 -15.07 1.30 6.88
N GLU A 249 -16.28 1.82 7.15
CA GLU A 249 -16.89 2.88 6.33
C GLU A 249 -16.09 4.18 6.44
N SER A 250 -15.68 4.53 7.66
CA SER A 250 -14.86 5.72 7.93
C SER A 250 -13.37 5.56 7.56
N SER A 251 -12.91 4.34 7.28
CA SER A 251 -11.51 4.10 6.94
C SER A 251 -11.18 4.49 5.50
N VAL A 252 -10.06 5.19 5.31
CA VAL A 252 -9.58 5.61 3.97
C VAL A 252 -8.96 4.43 3.20
N LEU A 253 -8.34 3.49 3.91
CA LEU A 253 -7.74 2.27 3.34
C LEU A 253 -8.16 1.06 4.18
N MET A 254 -8.14 -0.13 3.59
CA MET A 254 -8.36 -1.36 4.34
C MET A 254 -7.61 -2.53 3.71
N PHE A 255 -6.81 -3.20 4.55
CA PHE A 255 -6.08 -4.40 4.21
C PHE A 255 -6.34 -5.46 5.29
N ALA A 256 -6.62 -6.69 4.87
CA ALA A 256 -6.87 -7.81 5.78
C ALA A 256 -5.80 -8.87 5.59
N VAL A 257 -5.17 -9.32 6.66
CA VAL A 257 -4.27 -10.48 6.62
C VAL A 257 -5.06 -11.73 6.97
N THR A 258 -5.07 -12.71 6.08
CA THR A 258 -6.00 -13.84 6.12
C THR A 258 -5.41 -15.11 6.75
N ASP A 259 -4.08 -15.18 6.93
CA ASP A 259 -3.38 -16.39 7.39
C ASP A 259 -2.98 -16.38 8.89
N LYS A 260 -3.16 -15.27 9.61
CA LYS A 260 -2.65 -15.16 10.98
C LYS A 260 -3.62 -15.74 12.02
N ARG A 261 -3.60 -17.08 12.18
CA ARG A 261 -4.12 -17.91 13.33
C ARG A 261 -5.30 -18.86 13.09
N SER A 262 -5.77 -19.12 11.86
CA SER A 262 -6.80 -20.16 11.67
C SER A 262 -6.31 -21.26 10.72
N ASN A 263 -6.71 -22.50 11.00
CA ASN A 263 -6.46 -23.70 10.19
C ASN A 263 -6.54 -23.38 8.69
N ARG A 264 -5.57 -23.82 7.87
CA ARG A 264 -5.53 -23.57 6.41
C ARG A 264 -6.88 -23.78 5.71
N ASN A 265 -7.68 -24.74 6.20
CA ASN A 265 -9.03 -25.04 5.73
C ASN A 265 -10.06 -23.90 5.91
N HIS A 266 -9.71 -22.78 6.56
CA HIS A 266 -10.59 -21.63 6.78
C HIS A 266 -10.12 -20.35 6.07
N VAL A 267 -8.93 -20.33 5.46
CA VAL A 267 -8.36 -19.10 4.87
C VAL A 267 -9.10 -18.70 3.61
N GLU A 268 -9.31 -19.63 2.68
CA GLU A 268 -10.10 -19.40 1.46
C GLU A 268 -11.53 -18.98 1.83
N ALA A 269 -12.13 -19.60 2.85
CA ALA A 269 -13.44 -19.22 3.37
C ALA A 269 -13.48 -17.80 4.00
N ILE A 270 -12.37 -17.29 4.54
CA ILE A 270 -12.27 -15.90 5.00
C ILE A 270 -12.28 -14.97 3.78
N GLU A 271 -11.47 -15.28 2.77
CA GLU A 271 -11.36 -14.45 1.56
C GLU A 271 -12.67 -14.41 0.77
N GLU A 272 -13.35 -15.55 0.59
CA GLU A 272 -14.68 -15.63 -0.02
C GLU A 272 -15.74 -14.81 0.76
N LYS A 273 -15.68 -14.84 2.09
CA LYS A 273 -16.56 -14.01 2.93
C LYS A 273 -16.26 -12.52 2.78
N LEU A 274 -14.98 -12.14 2.70
CA LEU A 274 -14.59 -10.76 2.46
C LEU A 274 -15.07 -10.28 1.08
N LEU A 275 -14.91 -11.10 0.03
CA LEU A 275 -15.47 -10.86 -1.30
C LEU A 275 -16.98 -10.63 -1.24
N THR A 276 -17.70 -11.52 -0.55
CA THR A 276 -19.16 -11.38 -0.38
C THR A 276 -19.53 -10.07 0.34
N ILE A 277 -18.77 -9.67 1.36
CA ILE A 277 -18.97 -8.40 2.08
C ILE A 277 -18.76 -7.20 1.14
N LEU A 278 -17.70 -7.21 0.32
CA LEU A 278 -17.43 -6.14 -0.64
C LEU A 278 -18.50 -6.07 -1.72
N ALA A 279 -18.88 -7.20 -2.32
CA ALA A 279 -19.90 -7.26 -3.37
C ALA A 279 -21.26 -6.71 -2.89
N ASN A 280 -21.70 -7.11 -1.69
CA ASN A 280 -22.94 -6.60 -1.10
C ASN A 280 -22.90 -5.09 -0.84
N ARG A 281 -21.74 -4.54 -0.48
CA ARG A 281 -21.56 -3.10 -0.27
C ARG A 281 -21.49 -2.33 -1.58
N SER A 282 -20.83 -2.86 -2.61
CA SER A 282 -20.81 -2.28 -3.96
C SER A 282 -22.23 -2.12 -4.51
N ALA A 283 -23.04 -3.17 -4.39
CA ALA A 283 -24.46 -3.15 -4.76
C ALA A 283 -25.28 -2.09 -3.99
N LYS A 284 -24.98 -1.90 -2.69
CA LYS A 284 -25.64 -0.88 -1.86
C LYS A 284 -25.22 0.55 -2.22
N ASN A 285 -23.93 0.77 -2.47
CA ASN A 285 -23.35 2.09 -2.78
C ASN A 285 -23.60 2.53 -4.23
N GLN A 286 -23.95 1.63 -5.15
CA GLN A 286 -24.50 2.02 -6.45
C GLN A 286 -25.83 2.80 -6.33
N GLY A 287 -26.52 2.72 -5.19
CA GLY A 287 -27.69 3.55 -4.86
C GLY A 287 -27.37 4.87 -4.13
N GLU A 288 -26.18 4.99 -3.53
CA GLU A 288 -25.74 6.15 -2.75
C GLU A 288 -24.25 6.41 -3.04
N ILE A 289 -23.98 7.24 -4.06
CA ILE A 289 -22.63 7.77 -4.29
C ILE A 289 -22.30 8.70 -3.11
N LEU A 290 -21.66 8.14 -2.08
CA LEU A 290 -21.17 8.87 -0.92
C LEU A 290 -19.92 9.65 -1.33
N TYR A 291 -20.10 10.97 -1.44
CA TYR A 291 -19.07 11.97 -1.63
C TYR A 291 -18.05 11.88 -0.49
N ILE A 292 -16.81 11.51 -0.82
CA ILE A 292 -15.68 11.77 0.07
C ILE A 292 -15.31 13.25 -0.11
N GLU A 293 -16.09 14.14 0.50
CA GLU A 293 -15.55 15.44 0.91
C GLU A 293 -14.60 15.16 2.07
N HIS A 294 -13.32 14.99 1.75
CA HIS A 294 -12.30 15.21 2.77
C HIS A 294 -12.41 16.67 3.20
N ASN A 295 -12.93 16.87 4.41
CA ASN A 295 -12.78 18.10 5.18
C ASN A 295 -11.28 18.38 5.31
N THR A 296 -10.70 19.05 4.32
CA THR A 296 -9.37 19.60 4.40
C THR A 296 -9.44 20.80 5.34
N ASP A 297 -8.68 20.70 6.43
CA ASP A 297 -8.43 21.71 7.46
C ASP A 297 -7.91 23.08 6.95
N GLU A 298 -7.96 23.37 5.64
CA GLU A 298 -7.70 24.71 5.11
C GLU A 298 -8.82 25.70 5.42
N ILE A 299 -10.09 25.25 5.45
CA ILE A 299 -11.22 26.13 5.80
C ILE A 299 -11.18 26.50 7.30
N SER A 300 -10.70 25.59 8.16
CA SER A 300 -10.54 25.88 9.59
C SER A 300 -9.42 26.90 9.83
N TYR A 301 -8.28 26.78 9.14
CA TYR A 301 -7.19 27.75 9.24
C TYR A 301 -7.59 29.14 8.74
N ILE A 302 -8.25 29.24 7.59
CA ILE A 302 -8.70 30.53 7.06
C ILE A 302 -9.74 31.16 7.99
N ARG A 303 -10.68 30.37 8.54
CA ARG A 303 -11.67 30.87 9.51
C ARG A 303 -11.02 31.32 10.82
N VAL A 304 -10.06 30.56 11.35
CA VAL A 304 -9.32 30.92 12.57
C VAL A 304 -8.51 32.19 12.35
N TRP A 305 -7.85 32.34 11.21
CA TRP A 305 -7.12 33.57 10.85
C TRP A 305 -8.04 34.77 10.67
N LEU A 306 -9.21 34.60 10.03
CA LEU A 306 -10.22 35.66 9.93
C LEU A 306 -10.75 36.08 11.30
N ILE A 307 -10.96 35.14 12.22
CA ILE A 307 -11.37 35.43 13.60
C ILE A 307 -10.26 36.17 14.35
N ILE A 308 -9.01 35.75 14.24
CA ILE A 308 -7.87 36.43 14.89
C ILE A 308 -7.72 37.86 14.34
N ILE A 309 -7.82 38.05 13.01
CA ILE A 309 -7.79 39.37 12.38
C ILE A 309 -8.96 40.24 12.86
N ALA A 310 -10.17 39.68 12.97
CA ALA A 310 -11.35 40.38 13.48
C ALA A 310 -11.17 40.81 14.95
N ILE A 311 -10.61 39.94 15.81
CA ILE A 311 -10.31 40.25 17.21
C ILE A 311 -9.26 41.37 17.31
N ILE A 312 -8.18 41.30 16.54
CA ILE A 312 -7.14 42.34 16.50
C ILE A 312 -7.72 43.67 16.03
N LEU A 313 -8.55 43.67 14.97
CA LEU A 313 -9.25 44.86 14.49
C LEU A 313 -10.21 45.41 15.54
N CYS A 314 -11.02 44.58 16.20
CA CYS A 314 -11.92 45.01 17.28
C CYS A 314 -11.11 45.58 18.47
N PHE A 315 -9.93 45.03 18.81
CA PHE A 315 -9.04 45.58 19.85
C PHE A 315 -8.39 46.92 19.46
N VAL A 316 -7.93 47.06 18.21
CA VAL A 316 -7.35 48.30 17.67
C VAL A 316 -8.42 49.40 17.60
N LEU A 317 -9.62 49.07 17.16
CA LEU A 317 -10.77 49.99 17.12
C LEU A 317 -11.24 50.37 18.53
N HIS A 318 -11.16 49.45 19.50
CA HIS A 318 -11.49 49.74 20.90
C HIS A 318 -10.43 50.65 21.56
N LYS A 319 -9.14 50.48 21.25
CA LYS A 319 -8.07 51.39 21.70
C LYS A 319 -8.18 52.78 21.05
N LYS A 320 -8.54 52.86 19.75
CA LYS A 320 -8.77 54.13 19.05
C LYS A 320 -10.06 54.85 19.46
N ARG A 321 -11.02 54.15 20.08
CA ARG A 321 -12.26 54.73 20.63
C ARG A 321 -12.01 55.76 21.73
N LYS A 322 -10.84 55.74 22.38
CA LYS A 322 -10.44 56.76 23.37
C LYS A 322 -10.02 58.10 22.73
N TYR A 323 -9.85 58.16 21.40
CA TYR A 323 -9.34 59.33 20.68
C TYR A 323 -10.24 59.88 19.55
N PHE A 324 -11.38 59.25 19.23
CA PHE A 324 -12.24 59.68 18.12
C PHE A 324 -13.70 59.87 18.55
N ARG A 325 -14.02 61.06 19.08
CA ARG A 325 -15.38 61.61 19.13
C ARG A 325 -15.61 62.49 17.90
N ARG A 326 -16.05 61.87 16.80
CA ARG A 326 -16.80 62.42 15.64
C ARG A 326 -16.44 61.58 14.42
N PHE A 327 -17.32 60.68 14.03
CA PHE A 327 -17.78 60.44 12.66
C PHE A 327 -18.77 59.27 12.69
N SER A 328 -19.94 59.52 12.12
CA SER A 328 -21.15 58.72 12.24
C SER A 328 -21.28 57.69 11.10
N ILE A 329 -22.14 56.69 11.35
CA ILE A 329 -22.77 55.76 10.40
C ILE A 329 -21.95 54.51 9.97
N ILE A 330 -20.64 54.55 9.74
CA ILE A 330 -19.89 53.33 9.33
C ILE A 330 -19.65 52.35 10.50
N TYR A 331 -19.48 52.85 11.72
CA TYR A 331 -19.20 52.04 12.91
C TYR A 331 -20.36 51.12 13.33
N PHE A 332 -21.60 51.47 12.96
CA PHE A 332 -22.80 50.74 13.40
C PHE A 332 -22.95 49.39 12.68
N LYS A 333 -22.46 49.27 11.43
CA LYS A 333 -22.50 48.00 10.68
C LYS A 333 -21.43 47.00 11.12
N ILE A 334 -20.27 47.46 11.62
CA ILE A 334 -19.18 46.58 12.08
C ILE A 334 -19.44 46.07 13.51
N TRP A 335 -20.11 46.88 14.35
CA TRP A 335 -20.45 46.45 15.72
C TRP A 335 -21.44 45.27 15.76
N HIS A 336 -22.36 45.18 14.81
CA HIS A 336 -23.27 44.03 14.70
C HIS A 336 -22.55 42.72 14.31
N LEU A 337 -21.38 42.80 13.67
CA LEU A 337 -20.57 41.62 13.31
C LEU A 337 -19.72 41.09 14.49
N CYS A 338 -19.24 41.97 15.40
CA CYS A 338 -18.48 41.54 16.60
C CYS A 338 -19.39 41.01 17.74
N ASN A 339 -20.73 41.11 17.65
CA ASN A 339 -21.67 40.58 18.66
C ASN A 339 -22.25 39.20 18.29
N PHE A 340 -21.82 38.59 17.19
CA PHE A 340 -22.30 37.30 16.69
C PHE A 340 -21.24 36.19 16.75
N PHE A 341 -20.11 36.42 17.43
CA PHE A 341 -19.04 35.45 17.66
C PHE A 341 -18.71 35.34 19.15
#